data_AF-A0A011NFT3-F1
#
_entry.id   AF-A0A011NFT3-F1
#
_cell.length_a   1.000
_cell.length_b   1.000
_cell.length_c   1.000
_cell.angle_alpha   90.00
_cell.angle_beta   90.00
_cell.angle_gamma   90.00
#
_symmetry.space_group_name_H-M   'P 1'
#
loop_
_entity.id
_entity.type
_entity.pdbx_description
1 polymer ?
#
loop_
_entity_poly.entity_id
_entity_poly.type
_entity_poly.pdbx_seq_one_letter_code
_entity_poly.pdbx_strand_id
1 'polypeptide(L)'
;MAALKLFISHSSRLRPASADDAEAQGNWQLLQDTCKGLKTEYGDKIEILVDYEGLHPGDDWERRLNEWLAECHAAIILFSRRAIEESNWVRKEAAILSWRAELEPEFRLFPVLLDQQATPEDLEKDFLGTLRITRTQCVAQVSTAAQILGGIRLKMGHHPELLRGTVATPFERLLEAVESVIVEQVKLSSLERLWQTLFPGTTLPSTHADYARALARHLLNDGEKSLERFQEVLDDTLPHPSRERAEELLKFVRALWVGAGAAGQIPAARAHGKCLALNGQCLELSQPELGTRHFTLDRYLERAWPGANQIRVIPISDVSSPEAIQAEIRKTYARGLAHLTNEVIDRRVRADKWHVVVFVPATAWAGEAPDARLVDGLQGLQQVYGTLVFVVGVGAQLRDDLPDAVQPLPELSLQTESDQLLAELDARELLNNIYG
;
A
#
# COMPACT_ATOMS: atom_id res chain seq x y z
N MET A 1 -21.12 20.35 -1.65
CA MET A 1 -20.45 19.03 -1.56
C MET A 1 -18.97 19.26 -1.84
N ALA A 2 -18.07 18.57 -1.15
CA ALA A 2 -16.64 18.67 -1.45
C ALA A 2 -16.35 18.10 -2.84
N ALA A 3 -15.36 18.67 -3.53
CA ALA A 3 -14.95 18.23 -4.85
C ALA A 3 -14.35 16.83 -4.81
N LEU A 4 -14.51 16.07 -5.90
CA LEU A 4 -13.81 14.81 -6.10
C LEU A 4 -12.36 15.09 -6.44
N LYS A 5 -11.44 14.68 -5.56
CA LYS A 5 -10.00 14.64 -5.83
C LYS A 5 -9.66 13.58 -6.89
N LEU A 6 -9.19 14.02 -8.05
CA LEU A 6 -8.78 13.20 -9.19
C LEU A 6 -7.27 13.32 -9.38
N PHE A 7 -6.55 12.24 -9.11
CA PHE A 7 -5.10 12.19 -9.28
C PHE A 7 -4.71 11.82 -10.71
N ILE A 8 -3.68 12.46 -11.27
CA ILE A 8 -3.16 12.13 -12.61
C ILE A 8 -1.68 11.76 -12.50
N SER A 9 -1.40 10.46 -12.68
CA SER A 9 -0.05 9.91 -12.82
C SER A 9 0.41 10.01 -14.27
N HIS A 10 1.63 10.49 -14.50
CA HIS A 10 2.19 10.61 -15.86
C HIS A 10 3.73 10.66 -15.86
N SER A 11 4.31 10.49 -17.05
CA SER A 11 5.71 10.81 -17.32
C SER A 11 5.81 11.70 -18.55
N SER A 12 5.11 12.84 -18.50
CA SER A 12 5.02 13.79 -19.63
C SER A 12 5.84 15.07 -19.45
N ARG A 13 6.34 15.37 -18.24
CA ARG A 13 7.11 16.60 -17.98
C ARG A 13 8.38 16.64 -18.83
N LEU A 14 8.65 17.77 -19.47
CA LEU A 14 9.85 17.97 -20.29
C LEU A 14 11.11 17.99 -19.43
N ARG A 15 12.16 17.31 -19.88
CA ARG A 15 13.51 17.38 -19.30
C ARG A 15 14.38 18.28 -20.19
N PRO A 16 15.44 18.90 -19.65
CA PRO A 16 16.36 19.71 -20.47
C PRO A 16 16.92 18.97 -21.68
N ALA A 17 17.16 17.66 -21.55
CA ALA A 17 17.66 16.80 -22.63
C ALA A 17 16.60 16.41 -23.69
N SER A 18 15.32 16.68 -23.42
CA SER A 18 14.19 16.30 -24.30
C SER A 18 13.33 17.51 -24.68
N ALA A 19 13.87 18.72 -24.54
CA ALA A 19 13.12 19.96 -24.81
C ALA A 19 12.75 20.12 -26.30
N ASP A 20 13.58 19.56 -27.19
CA ASP A 20 13.39 19.58 -28.64
C ASP A 20 12.74 18.28 -29.19
N ASP A 21 12.39 17.33 -28.31
CA ASP A 21 11.73 16.08 -28.71
C ASP A 21 10.23 16.31 -28.93
N ALA A 22 9.79 16.14 -30.18
CA ALA A 22 8.40 16.33 -30.58
C ALA A 22 7.42 15.37 -29.88
N GLU A 23 7.83 14.13 -29.56
CA GLU A 23 6.99 13.18 -28.83
C GLU A 23 6.82 13.62 -27.37
N ALA A 24 7.92 14.05 -26.73
CA ALA A 24 7.88 14.58 -25.36
C ALA A 24 7.03 15.86 -25.27
N GLN A 25 7.17 16.77 -26.23
CA GLN A 25 6.36 17.99 -26.32
C GLN A 25 4.88 17.66 -26.54
N GLY A 26 4.57 16.69 -27.42
CA GLY A 26 3.22 16.22 -27.66
C GLY A 26 2.56 15.63 -26.41
N ASN A 27 3.28 14.77 -25.68
CA ASN A 27 2.81 14.18 -24.42
C ASN A 27 2.58 15.23 -23.34
N TRP A 28 3.45 16.26 -23.27
CA TRP A 28 3.30 17.38 -22.35
C TRP A 28 2.04 18.21 -22.66
N GLN A 29 1.86 18.58 -23.92
CA GLN A 29 0.67 19.32 -24.36
C GLN A 29 -0.61 18.52 -24.12
N LEU A 30 -0.59 17.22 -24.43
CA LEU A 30 -1.74 16.33 -24.25
C LEU A 30 -2.19 16.26 -22.78
N LEU A 31 -1.25 16.19 -21.84
CA LEU A 31 -1.55 16.25 -20.40
C LEU A 31 -2.21 17.57 -20.01
N GLN A 32 -1.66 18.70 -20.46
CA GLN A 32 -2.20 20.03 -20.17
C GLN A 32 -3.61 20.21 -20.74
N ASP A 33 -3.82 19.77 -21.99
CA ASP A 33 -5.11 19.80 -22.65
C ASP A 33 -6.14 18.88 -21.97
N THR A 34 -5.70 17.73 -21.48
CA THR A 34 -6.54 16.81 -20.70
C THR A 34 -6.96 17.46 -19.38
N CYS A 35 -6.04 18.09 -18.64
CA CYS A 35 -6.35 18.79 -17.40
C CYS A 35 -7.32 19.96 -17.65
N LYS A 36 -7.09 20.75 -18.71
CA LYS A 36 -7.99 21.85 -19.11
C LYS A 36 -9.37 21.35 -19.51
N GLY A 37 -9.45 20.26 -20.27
CA GLY A 37 -10.70 19.66 -20.67
C GLY A 37 -11.50 19.12 -19.48
N LEU A 38 -10.83 18.48 -18.51
CA LEU A 38 -11.45 17.98 -17.28
C LEU A 38 -12.01 19.14 -16.44
N LYS A 39 -11.23 20.22 -16.26
CA LYS A 39 -11.70 21.45 -15.58
C LYS A 39 -12.89 22.09 -16.33
N THR A 40 -12.89 22.08 -17.66
CA THR A 40 -13.99 22.63 -18.47
C THR A 40 -15.26 21.80 -18.34
N GLU A 41 -15.16 20.47 -18.33
CA GLU A 41 -16.31 19.56 -18.30
C GLU A 41 -16.95 19.47 -16.90
N TYR A 42 -16.13 19.43 -15.84
CA TYR A 42 -16.61 19.16 -14.48
C TYR A 42 -16.54 20.38 -13.54
N GLY A 43 -15.77 21.42 -13.88
CA GLY A 43 -15.63 22.62 -13.06
C GLY A 43 -15.22 22.31 -11.62
N ASP A 44 -15.85 22.99 -10.67
CA ASP A 44 -15.58 22.87 -9.23
C ASP A 44 -16.04 21.53 -8.61
N LYS A 45 -16.62 20.62 -9.41
CA LYS A 45 -16.99 19.29 -8.95
C LYS A 45 -15.78 18.38 -8.76
N ILE A 46 -14.65 18.69 -9.39
CA ILE A 46 -13.40 17.94 -9.28
C ILE A 46 -12.26 18.85 -8.83
N GLU A 47 -11.34 18.29 -8.08
CA GLU A 47 -10.04 18.86 -7.75
C GLU A 47 -8.97 18.01 -8.43
N ILE A 48 -8.23 18.58 -9.39
CA ILE A 48 -7.19 17.85 -10.12
C ILE A 48 -5.89 17.92 -9.33
N LEU A 49 -5.35 16.76 -8.98
CA LEU A 49 -4.08 16.60 -8.29
C LEU A 49 -3.04 16.13 -9.32
N VAL A 50 -2.11 17.01 -9.70
CA VAL A 50 -1.09 16.73 -10.73
C VAL A 50 0.24 17.42 -10.40
N ASP A 51 1.35 16.71 -10.64
CA ASP A 51 2.68 17.01 -10.10
C ASP A 51 3.35 18.28 -10.65
N TYR A 52 2.79 18.91 -11.69
CA TYR A 52 3.37 20.12 -12.28
C TYR A 52 2.65 21.43 -11.94
N GLU A 53 1.44 21.38 -11.39
CA GLU A 53 0.70 22.58 -10.95
C GLU A 53 0.82 22.82 -9.44
N GLY A 54 1.34 21.87 -8.64
CA GLY A 54 1.23 21.92 -7.17
C GLY A 54 2.53 21.83 -6.35
N LEU A 55 3.71 21.71 -6.98
CA LEU A 55 4.99 21.51 -6.29
C LEU A 55 5.90 22.74 -6.47
N HIS A 56 6.20 23.45 -5.38
CA HIS A 56 7.11 24.60 -5.41
C HIS A 56 8.55 24.15 -5.13
N PRO A 57 9.57 24.80 -5.70
CA PRO A 57 10.97 24.56 -5.32
C PRO A 57 11.16 24.74 -3.81
N GLY A 58 11.60 23.68 -3.13
CA GLY A 58 11.79 23.65 -1.67
C GLY A 58 10.69 22.90 -0.89
N ASP A 59 9.59 22.51 -1.53
CA ASP A 59 8.61 21.60 -0.94
C ASP A 59 9.21 20.18 -0.83
N ASP A 60 8.88 19.47 0.25
CA ASP A 60 9.05 18.02 0.36
C ASP A 60 8.03 17.35 -0.60
N TRP A 61 8.43 17.30 -1.86
CA TRP A 61 7.58 16.96 -2.99
C TRP A 61 7.09 15.51 -2.94
N GLU A 62 7.91 14.60 -2.45
CA GLU A 62 7.57 13.19 -2.29
C GLU A 62 6.47 13.02 -1.24
N ARG A 63 6.53 13.77 -0.15
CA ARG A 63 5.49 13.78 0.89
C ARG A 63 4.14 14.21 0.33
N ARG A 64 4.08 15.33 -0.41
CA ARG A 64 2.81 15.82 -0.98
C ARG A 64 2.19 14.85 -1.97
N LEU A 65 3.01 14.13 -2.73
CA LEU A 65 2.48 13.17 -3.70
C LEU A 65 1.94 11.91 -3.02
N ASN A 66 2.59 11.42 -1.97
CA ASN A 66 2.06 10.31 -1.17
C ASN A 66 0.70 10.69 -0.52
N GLU A 67 0.55 11.93 -0.04
CA GLU A 67 -0.74 12.46 0.45
C GLU A 67 -1.80 12.43 -0.67
N TRP A 68 -1.48 12.88 -1.88
CA TRP A 68 -2.41 12.87 -3.00
C TRP A 68 -2.84 11.46 -3.42
N LEU A 69 -1.92 10.51 -3.42
CA LEU A 69 -2.24 9.10 -3.69
C LEU A 69 -3.16 8.49 -2.63
N ALA A 70 -3.04 8.94 -1.38
CA ALA A 70 -3.86 8.47 -0.27
C ALA A 70 -5.27 9.11 -0.25
N GLU A 71 -5.38 10.37 -0.68
CA GLU A 71 -6.60 11.17 -0.60
C GLU A 71 -7.43 11.22 -1.88
N CYS A 72 -6.89 10.77 -3.03
CA CYS A 72 -7.66 10.79 -4.26
C CYS A 72 -8.84 9.80 -4.18
N HIS A 73 -9.95 10.12 -4.83
CA HIS A 73 -11.12 9.24 -4.93
C HIS A 73 -11.16 8.49 -6.27
N ALA A 74 -10.42 9.00 -7.25
CA ALA A 74 -10.20 8.38 -8.53
C ALA A 74 -8.82 8.77 -9.05
N ALA A 75 -8.29 7.98 -9.99
CA ALA A 75 -7.00 8.27 -10.60
C ALA A 75 -6.95 7.92 -12.09
N ILE A 76 -6.21 8.74 -12.83
CA ILE A 76 -5.84 8.52 -14.23
C ILE A 76 -4.35 8.18 -14.25
N ILE A 77 -3.98 7.14 -14.99
CA ILE A 77 -2.57 6.86 -15.28
C ILE A 77 -2.37 6.99 -16.79
N LEU A 78 -1.58 7.98 -17.20
CA LEU A 78 -1.21 8.19 -18.60
C LEU A 78 0.03 7.36 -18.93
N PHE A 79 -0.16 6.23 -19.60
CA PHE A 79 0.92 5.37 -20.05
C PHE A 79 1.44 5.82 -21.42
N SER A 80 2.55 6.55 -21.38
CA SER A 80 3.49 6.73 -22.49
C SER A 80 4.58 5.66 -22.46
N ARG A 81 5.39 5.56 -23.52
CA ARG A 81 6.57 4.68 -23.54
C ARG A 81 7.49 4.97 -22.36
N ARG A 82 7.76 6.27 -22.12
CA ARG A 82 8.56 6.75 -20.98
C ARG A 82 7.97 6.39 -19.62
N ALA A 83 6.65 6.39 -19.49
CA ALA A 83 5.98 6.02 -18.25
C ALA A 83 6.17 4.54 -17.91
N ILE A 84 6.14 3.67 -18.92
CA ILE A 84 6.30 2.21 -18.76
C ILE A 84 7.78 1.85 -18.54
N GLU A 85 8.66 2.36 -19.39
CA GLU A 85 10.06 1.89 -19.48
C GLU A 85 10.98 2.55 -18.46
N GLU A 86 10.83 3.87 -18.22
CA GLU A 86 11.83 4.64 -17.46
C GLU A 86 11.33 5.13 -16.09
N SER A 87 10.02 5.20 -15.87
CA SER A 87 9.48 5.92 -14.71
C SER A 87 9.23 5.01 -13.51
N ASN A 88 10.25 4.89 -12.65
CA ASN A 88 10.09 4.27 -11.32
C ASN A 88 8.99 4.94 -10.50
N TRP A 89 8.76 6.23 -10.72
CA TRP A 89 7.72 6.99 -10.05
C TRP A 89 6.32 6.58 -10.48
N VAL A 90 6.05 6.51 -11.79
CA VAL A 90 4.76 6.03 -12.30
C VAL A 90 4.54 4.57 -11.88
N ARG A 91 5.59 3.75 -11.81
CA ARG A 91 5.50 2.37 -11.27
C ARG A 91 5.04 2.37 -9.81
N LYS A 92 5.63 3.20 -8.95
CA LYS A 92 5.23 3.36 -7.54
C LYS A 92 3.77 3.80 -7.42
N GLU A 93 3.38 4.84 -8.15
CA GLU A 93 2.00 5.37 -8.17
C GLU A 93 1.02 4.31 -8.67
N ALA A 94 1.33 3.67 -9.79
CA ALA A 94 0.49 2.62 -10.38
C ALA A 94 0.25 1.46 -9.41
N ALA A 95 1.28 1.06 -8.65
CA ALA A 95 1.14 0.01 -7.64
C ALA A 95 0.24 0.40 -6.48
N ILE A 96 0.33 1.64 -6.01
CA ILE A 96 -0.54 2.15 -4.94
C ILE A 96 -1.98 2.25 -5.46
N LEU A 97 -2.17 2.83 -6.64
CA LEU A 97 -3.50 3.07 -7.22
C LEU A 97 -4.20 1.76 -7.64
N SER A 98 -3.47 0.78 -8.17
CA SER A 98 -4.02 -0.53 -8.49
C SER A 98 -4.41 -1.32 -7.24
N TRP A 99 -3.58 -1.26 -6.19
CA TRP A 99 -3.90 -1.83 -4.89
C TRP A 99 -5.17 -1.23 -4.30
N ARG A 100 -5.31 0.11 -4.37
CA ARG A 100 -6.53 0.79 -3.96
C ARG A 100 -7.73 0.33 -4.77
N ALA A 101 -7.62 0.23 -6.09
CA ALA A 101 -8.69 -0.29 -6.95
C ALA A 101 -9.07 -1.75 -6.64
N GLU A 102 -8.18 -2.54 -6.06
CA GLU A 102 -8.46 -3.91 -5.63
C GLU A 102 -9.16 -3.96 -4.27
N LEU A 103 -8.76 -3.14 -3.30
CA LEU A 103 -9.34 -3.09 -1.96
C LEU A 103 -10.62 -2.26 -1.86
N GLU A 104 -10.80 -1.28 -2.74
CA GLU A 104 -11.88 -0.30 -2.72
C GLU A 104 -12.76 -0.48 -3.98
N PRO A 105 -13.92 -1.18 -3.88
CA PRO A 105 -14.78 -1.42 -5.04
C PRO A 105 -15.28 -0.14 -5.74
N GLU A 106 -15.37 0.96 -4.99
CA GLU A 106 -15.81 2.27 -5.50
C GLU A 106 -14.68 3.08 -6.13
N PHE A 107 -13.40 2.76 -5.84
CA PHE A 107 -12.26 3.51 -6.35
C PHE A 107 -12.14 3.34 -7.87
N ARG A 108 -12.13 4.46 -8.59
CA ARG A 108 -12.10 4.46 -10.06
C ARG A 108 -10.70 4.71 -10.57
N LEU A 109 -10.08 3.66 -11.09
CA LEU A 109 -8.82 3.71 -11.82
C LEU A 109 -9.06 3.76 -13.33
N PHE A 110 -8.40 4.69 -14.01
CA PHE A 110 -8.46 4.92 -15.45
C PHE A 110 -7.07 4.75 -16.07
N PRO A 111 -6.71 3.54 -16.53
CA PRO A 111 -5.51 3.33 -17.33
C PRO A 111 -5.73 3.92 -18.72
N VAL A 112 -4.88 4.85 -19.13
CA VAL A 112 -4.94 5.51 -20.43
C VAL A 112 -3.70 5.15 -21.23
N LEU A 113 -3.88 4.51 -22.38
CA LEU A 113 -2.79 4.06 -23.25
C LEU A 113 -2.65 5.03 -24.42
N LEU A 114 -1.54 5.76 -24.46
CA LEU A 114 -1.26 6.71 -25.54
C LEU A 114 -0.99 5.96 -26.85
N ASP A 115 -1.62 6.43 -27.92
CA ASP A 115 -1.51 5.82 -29.24
C ASP A 115 -0.05 5.68 -29.69
N GLN A 116 0.30 4.53 -30.25
CA GLN A 116 1.65 4.14 -30.69
C GLN A 116 2.76 4.13 -29.61
N GLN A 117 2.43 4.44 -28.36
CA GLN A 117 3.40 4.51 -27.26
C GLN A 117 3.18 3.45 -26.18
N ALA A 118 1.96 2.97 -26.02
CA ALA A 118 1.63 1.93 -25.06
C ALA A 118 0.51 1.03 -25.59
N THR A 119 0.64 -0.27 -25.34
CA THR A 119 -0.39 -1.27 -25.64
C THR A 119 -0.87 -1.95 -24.36
N PRO A 120 -2.05 -2.62 -24.36
CA PRO A 120 -2.47 -3.42 -23.23
C PRO A 120 -1.45 -4.50 -22.85
N GLU A 121 -0.78 -5.09 -23.85
CA GLU A 121 0.24 -6.12 -23.63
C GLU A 121 1.45 -5.60 -22.84
N ASP A 122 1.80 -4.33 -22.98
CA ASP A 122 2.90 -3.73 -22.23
C ASP A 122 2.58 -3.59 -20.74
N LEU A 123 1.29 -3.51 -20.39
CA LEU A 123 0.83 -3.52 -18.99
C LEU A 123 0.71 -4.92 -18.39
N GLU A 124 0.81 -5.98 -19.21
CA GLU A 124 0.79 -7.37 -18.74
C GLU A 124 2.21 -7.95 -18.51
N LYS A 125 3.24 -7.15 -18.83
CA LYS A 125 4.65 -7.55 -18.68
C LYS A 125 5.24 -7.11 -17.35
N ASP A 126 6.23 -7.86 -16.90
CA ASP A 126 7.10 -7.54 -15.76
C ASP A 126 6.31 -7.07 -14.53
N PHE A 127 6.80 -6.01 -13.86
CA PHE A 127 6.19 -5.41 -12.69
C PHE A 127 4.73 -4.97 -12.93
N LEU A 128 4.41 -4.37 -14.09
CA LEU A 128 3.07 -3.85 -14.36
C LEU A 128 2.03 -4.97 -14.50
N GLY A 129 2.42 -6.13 -15.05
CA GLY A 129 1.55 -7.31 -15.14
C GLY A 129 1.08 -7.77 -13.76
N THR A 130 1.93 -7.62 -12.74
CA THR A 130 1.59 -7.97 -11.36
C THR A 130 0.53 -7.06 -10.74
N LEU A 131 0.30 -5.89 -11.32
CA LEU A 131 -0.64 -4.89 -10.81
C LEU A 131 -2.07 -5.06 -11.36
N ARG A 132 -2.27 -5.90 -12.39
CA ARG A 132 -3.57 -6.14 -13.07
C ARG A 132 -4.32 -4.88 -13.48
N ILE A 133 -3.59 -3.86 -13.90
CA ILE A 133 -4.17 -2.55 -14.24
C ILE A 133 -5.22 -2.70 -15.36
N THR A 134 -4.98 -3.63 -16.28
CA THR A 134 -5.85 -4.04 -17.39
C THR A 134 -7.17 -4.72 -16.98
N ARG A 135 -7.31 -5.18 -15.71
CA ARG A 135 -8.60 -5.69 -15.19
C ARG A 135 -9.68 -4.62 -15.28
N THR A 136 -9.28 -3.36 -15.17
CA THR A 136 -10.12 -2.22 -15.54
C THR A 136 -9.94 -1.93 -17.02
N GLN A 137 -11.04 -1.87 -17.78
CA GLN A 137 -10.99 -1.57 -19.21
C GLN A 137 -10.21 -0.26 -19.45
N CYS A 138 -9.10 -0.35 -20.19
CA CYS A 138 -8.27 0.79 -20.52
C CYS A 138 -8.98 1.75 -21.49
N VAL A 139 -8.67 3.03 -21.37
CA VAL A 139 -8.95 4.02 -22.42
C VAL A 139 -7.76 3.96 -23.39
N ALA A 140 -7.90 3.18 -24.46
CA ALA A 140 -6.79 2.82 -25.34
C ALA A 140 -6.77 3.61 -26.65
N GLN A 141 -5.60 3.62 -27.31
CA GLN A 141 -5.38 4.23 -28.63
C GLN A 141 -5.78 5.70 -28.68
N VAL A 142 -5.44 6.45 -27.64
CA VAL A 142 -5.77 7.87 -27.54
C VAL A 142 -4.59 8.74 -27.96
N SER A 143 -4.89 9.74 -28.78
CA SER A 143 -3.92 10.75 -29.22
C SER A 143 -4.39 12.17 -28.89
N THR A 144 -5.58 12.34 -28.34
CA THR A 144 -6.19 13.63 -28.04
C THR A 144 -6.86 13.67 -26.68
N ALA A 145 -6.90 14.86 -26.06
CA ALA A 145 -7.59 15.08 -24.79
C ALA A 145 -9.09 14.73 -24.87
N ALA A 146 -9.73 14.99 -26.01
CA ALA A 146 -11.14 14.69 -26.23
C ALA A 146 -11.44 13.18 -26.16
N GLN A 147 -10.54 12.33 -26.68
CA GLN A 147 -10.68 10.87 -26.57
C GLN A 147 -10.49 10.40 -25.13
N ILE A 148 -9.52 10.98 -24.41
CA ILE A 148 -9.29 10.70 -22.99
C ILE A 148 -10.53 11.05 -22.17
N LEU A 149 -11.07 12.26 -22.35
CA LEU A 149 -12.29 12.74 -21.70
C LEU A 149 -13.49 11.86 -22.01
N GLY A 150 -13.67 11.48 -23.29
CA GLY A 150 -14.74 10.58 -23.70
C GLY A 150 -14.67 9.23 -22.99
N GLY A 151 -13.47 8.65 -22.87
CA GLY A 151 -13.25 7.39 -22.15
C GLY A 151 -13.50 7.51 -20.64
N ILE A 152 -13.04 8.59 -20.01
CA ILE A 152 -13.25 8.85 -18.58
C ILE A 152 -14.74 9.05 -18.28
N ARG A 153 -15.43 9.87 -19.08
CA ARG A 153 -16.85 10.20 -18.92
C ARG A 153 -17.74 8.97 -18.90
N LEU A 154 -17.42 7.94 -19.68
CA LEU A 154 -18.19 6.69 -19.71
C LEU A 154 -18.28 5.98 -18.35
N LYS A 155 -17.22 6.07 -17.52
CA LYS A 155 -17.26 5.47 -16.17
C LYS A 155 -17.48 6.50 -15.07
N MET A 156 -17.10 7.75 -15.29
CA MET A 156 -17.21 8.80 -14.28
C MET A 156 -18.60 9.44 -14.22
N GLY A 157 -19.35 9.42 -15.33
CA GLY A 157 -20.68 10.03 -15.43
C GLY A 157 -20.66 11.56 -15.32
N HIS A 158 -21.84 12.19 -15.24
CA HIS A 158 -21.99 13.66 -15.20
C HIS A 158 -21.92 14.27 -13.79
N HIS A 159 -21.87 13.41 -12.77
CA HIS A 159 -21.86 13.77 -11.36
C HIS A 159 -20.71 13.06 -10.62
N PRO A 160 -19.45 13.40 -10.94
CA PRO A 160 -18.29 12.80 -10.30
C PRO A 160 -18.29 12.99 -8.78
N GLU A 161 -18.87 14.06 -8.26
CA GLU A 161 -18.99 14.32 -6.82
C GLU A 161 -19.74 13.21 -6.06
N LEU A 162 -20.59 12.43 -6.75
CA LEU A 162 -21.30 11.29 -6.18
C LEU A 162 -20.42 10.03 -6.09
N LEU A 163 -19.38 9.92 -6.92
CA LEU A 163 -18.40 8.82 -6.87
C LEU A 163 -17.52 8.87 -5.64
N ARG A 164 -17.51 10.01 -4.93
CA ARG A 164 -16.92 10.07 -3.60
C ARG A 164 -17.46 8.95 -2.71
N GLY A 165 -18.70 8.50 -2.97
CA GLY A 165 -19.30 7.32 -2.37
C GLY A 165 -19.51 7.49 -0.87
N THR A 166 -20.42 6.71 -0.28
CA THR A 166 -20.68 6.71 1.17
C THR A 166 -19.59 5.99 1.98
N VAL A 167 -18.45 5.65 1.38
CA VAL A 167 -17.44 4.75 1.95
C VAL A 167 -16.05 5.41 1.85
N ALA A 168 -15.49 5.76 3.00
CA ALA A 168 -14.16 6.35 3.15
C ALA A 168 -13.05 5.43 2.57
N THR A 169 -12.01 6.03 1.97
CA THR A 169 -10.80 5.30 1.52
C THR A 169 -10.14 4.58 2.71
N PRO A 170 -9.28 3.55 2.55
CA PRO A 170 -8.52 2.92 3.64
C PRO A 170 -7.69 3.94 4.42
N PHE A 171 -7.13 4.93 3.73
CA PHE A 171 -6.44 6.03 4.40
C PHE A 171 -7.41 6.94 5.13
N GLU A 172 -8.55 7.31 4.54
CA GLU A 172 -9.59 8.10 5.23
C GLU A 172 -10.16 7.35 6.43
N ARG A 173 -10.37 6.03 6.37
CA ARG A 173 -10.80 5.20 7.50
C ARG A 173 -9.75 5.16 8.60
N LEU A 174 -8.47 5.06 8.23
CA LEU A 174 -7.38 5.12 9.20
C LEU A 174 -7.28 6.51 9.83
N LEU A 175 -7.43 7.55 9.01
CA LEU A 175 -7.46 8.95 9.43
C LEU A 175 -8.64 9.21 10.38
N GLU A 176 -9.83 8.75 10.04
CA GLU A 176 -11.05 8.84 10.85
C GLU A 176 -10.88 8.06 12.16
N ALA A 177 -10.26 6.88 12.15
CA ALA A 177 -9.99 6.11 13.36
C ALA A 177 -9.03 6.85 14.31
N VAL A 178 -7.91 7.35 13.78
CA VAL A 178 -6.95 8.15 14.56
C VAL A 178 -7.59 9.46 15.05
N GLU A 179 -8.32 10.17 14.18
CA GLU A 179 -9.07 11.38 14.52
C GLU A 179 -10.07 11.11 15.66
N SER A 180 -10.86 10.03 15.57
CA SER A 180 -11.83 9.65 16.60
C SER A 180 -11.15 9.40 17.94
N VAL A 181 -10.02 8.67 17.96
CA VAL A 181 -9.27 8.44 19.19
C VAL A 181 -8.76 9.76 19.78
N ILE A 182 -8.22 10.66 18.96
CA ILE A 182 -7.71 11.96 19.42
C ILE A 182 -8.85 12.82 19.98
N VAL A 183 -9.98 12.94 19.26
CA VAL A 183 -11.15 13.72 19.71
C VAL A 183 -11.73 13.18 21.02
N GLU A 184 -11.76 11.86 21.19
CA GLU A 184 -12.33 11.24 22.40
C GLU A 184 -11.40 11.33 23.61
N GLN A 185 -10.08 11.26 23.41
CA GLN A 185 -9.12 11.08 24.50
C GLN A 185 -8.34 12.34 24.86
N VAL A 186 -8.17 13.28 23.92
CA VAL A 186 -7.29 14.43 24.11
C VAL A 186 -8.12 15.71 24.27
N LYS A 187 -7.75 16.55 25.25
CA LYS A 187 -8.44 17.82 25.49
C LYS A 187 -8.00 18.87 24.48
N LEU A 188 -8.91 19.78 24.10
CA LEU A 188 -8.62 20.89 23.18
C LEU A 188 -7.38 21.69 23.59
N SER A 189 -7.23 22.03 24.88
CA SER A 189 -6.06 22.78 25.39
C SER A 189 -4.73 22.06 25.15
N SER A 190 -4.75 20.73 25.16
CA SER A 190 -3.56 19.89 24.92
C SER A 190 -3.24 19.85 23.43
N LEU A 191 -4.27 19.81 22.58
CA LEU A 191 -4.12 19.88 21.12
C LEU A 191 -3.62 21.25 20.65
N GLU A 192 -4.10 22.34 21.26
CA GLU A 192 -3.60 23.69 20.99
C GLU A 192 -2.10 23.82 21.32
N ARG A 193 -1.66 23.23 22.45
CA ARG A 193 -0.24 23.20 22.83
C ARG A 193 0.58 22.35 21.86
N LEU A 194 0.14 21.12 21.57
CA LEU A 194 0.79 20.25 20.59
C LEU A 194 0.94 20.93 19.23
N TRP A 195 -0.11 21.64 18.80
CA TRP A 195 -0.09 22.37 17.54
C TRP A 195 0.98 23.45 17.51
N GLN A 196 1.13 24.21 18.59
CA GLN A 196 2.16 25.24 18.69
C GLN A 196 3.59 24.66 18.64
N THR A 197 3.79 23.46 19.22
CA THR A 197 5.07 22.75 19.17
C THR A 197 5.36 22.18 17.78
N LEU A 198 4.41 21.45 17.20
CA LEU A 198 4.61 20.66 15.98
C LEU A 198 4.48 21.47 14.69
N PHE A 199 3.68 22.54 14.70
CA PHE A 199 3.40 23.37 13.52
C PHE A 199 3.63 24.87 13.82
N PRO A 200 4.84 25.26 14.24
CA PRO A 200 5.12 26.64 14.61
C PRO A 200 4.88 27.58 13.43
N GLY A 201 4.15 28.67 13.67
CA GLY A 201 3.87 29.70 12.65
C GLY A 201 2.76 29.36 11.65
N THR A 202 2.05 28.24 11.84
CA THR A 202 0.89 27.88 11.00
C THR A 202 -0.42 28.44 11.56
N THR A 203 -1.42 28.63 10.69
CA THR A 203 -2.77 29.07 11.09
C THR A 203 -3.40 28.06 12.04
N LEU A 204 -3.93 28.53 13.16
CA LEU A 204 -4.59 27.69 14.16
C LEU A 204 -5.88 27.08 13.59
N PRO A 205 -6.08 25.76 13.73
CA PRO A 205 -7.36 25.12 13.48
C PRO A 205 -8.47 25.74 14.34
N SER A 206 -9.69 25.78 13.79
CA SER A 206 -10.82 26.49 14.41
C SER A 206 -11.64 25.61 15.35
N THR A 207 -11.66 24.29 15.14
CA THR A 207 -12.45 23.37 15.93
C THR A 207 -11.62 22.22 16.47
N HIS A 208 -12.14 21.55 17.50
CA HIS A 208 -11.52 20.36 18.08
C HIS A 208 -11.25 19.27 17.03
N ALA A 209 -12.22 19.03 16.14
CA ALA A 209 -12.09 18.06 15.06
C ALA A 209 -11.03 18.48 14.04
N ASP A 210 -10.87 19.78 13.75
CA ASP A 210 -9.84 20.25 12.82
C ASP A 210 -8.43 20.01 13.36
N TYR A 211 -8.21 20.24 14.67
CA TYR A 211 -6.95 19.88 15.34
C TYR A 211 -6.67 18.38 15.25
N ALA A 212 -7.65 17.56 15.64
CA ALA A 212 -7.51 16.11 15.65
C ALA A 212 -7.21 15.56 14.25
N ARG A 213 -7.92 16.05 13.23
CA ARG A 213 -7.69 15.68 11.84
C ARG A 213 -6.31 16.07 11.35
N ALA A 214 -5.82 17.25 11.72
CA ALA A 214 -4.51 17.71 11.29
C ALA A 214 -3.37 16.93 11.98
N LEU A 215 -3.52 16.60 13.27
CA LEU A 215 -2.59 15.72 13.99
C LEU A 215 -2.64 14.28 13.46
N ALA A 216 -3.83 13.75 13.16
CA ALA A 216 -3.99 12.45 12.54
C ALA A 216 -3.28 12.41 11.17
N ARG A 217 -3.42 13.46 10.35
CA ARG A 217 -2.65 13.60 9.12
C ARG A 217 -1.16 13.62 9.37
N HIS A 218 -0.69 14.36 10.37
CA HIS A 218 0.72 14.42 10.71
C HIS A 218 1.31 13.06 11.14
N LEU A 219 0.57 12.30 11.94
CA LEU A 219 0.96 10.94 12.35
C LEU A 219 1.01 9.96 11.17
N LEU A 220 0.09 10.09 10.23
CA LEU A 220 -0.08 9.13 9.13
C LEU A 220 0.71 9.50 7.86
N ASN A 221 1.18 10.74 7.78
CA ASN A 221 1.96 11.25 6.66
C ASN A 221 3.42 10.84 6.85
N ASP A 222 4.11 10.41 5.80
CA ASP A 222 5.51 9.93 5.87
C ASP A 222 5.69 8.74 6.84
N GLY A 223 5.55 7.53 6.28
CA GLY A 223 5.51 6.28 7.02
C GLY A 223 6.74 6.00 7.89
N GLU A 224 7.92 6.40 7.44
CA GLU A 224 9.17 6.16 8.17
C GLU A 224 9.27 7.02 9.45
N LYS A 225 8.62 8.18 9.47
CA LYS A 225 8.60 9.08 10.64
C LYS A 225 7.37 8.87 11.54
N SER A 226 6.48 7.96 11.17
CA SER A 226 5.19 7.83 11.87
C SER A 226 5.35 7.35 13.31
N LEU A 227 6.34 6.50 13.61
CA LEU A 227 6.65 6.03 14.97
C LEU A 227 7.32 7.11 15.83
N GLU A 228 8.23 7.91 15.25
CA GLU A 228 8.84 9.07 15.92
C GLU A 228 7.76 10.10 16.30
N ARG A 229 6.91 10.48 15.33
CA ARG A 229 5.81 11.43 15.57
C ARG A 229 4.78 10.89 16.56
N PHE A 230 4.53 9.58 16.58
CA PHE A 230 3.69 8.97 17.59
C PHE A 230 4.26 9.18 19.00
N GLN A 231 5.56 8.97 19.17
CA GLN A 231 6.24 9.20 20.45
C GLN A 231 6.16 10.67 20.86
N GLU A 232 6.48 11.60 19.95
CA GLU A 232 6.39 13.05 20.19
C GLU A 232 4.98 13.45 20.63
N VAL A 233 3.96 13.02 19.87
CA VAL A 233 2.56 13.34 20.18
C VAL A 233 2.16 12.75 21.53
N LEU A 234 2.53 11.49 21.82
CA LEU A 234 2.12 10.84 23.06
C LEU A 234 2.79 11.46 24.30
N ASP A 235 4.10 11.75 24.21
CA ASP A 235 4.89 12.35 25.30
C ASP A 235 4.39 13.76 25.63
N ASP A 236 4.12 14.55 24.59
CA ASP A 236 3.60 15.90 24.76
C ASP A 236 2.08 15.95 25.03
N THR A 237 1.35 14.83 25.06
CA THR A 237 -0.09 14.84 25.37
C THR A 237 -0.36 14.70 26.86
N LEU A 238 -0.86 15.76 27.50
CA LEU A 238 -1.28 15.74 28.92
C LEU A 238 -2.72 16.25 29.10
N PRO A 239 -3.62 15.51 29.79
CA PRO A 239 -3.44 14.15 30.30
C PRO A 239 -3.23 13.14 29.15
N HIS A 240 -2.45 12.09 29.39
CA HIS A 240 -2.25 11.03 28.40
C HIS A 240 -3.57 10.32 28.09
N PRO A 241 -3.75 9.81 26.85
CA PRO A 241 -4.86 8.93 26.52
C PRO A 241 -4.85 7.66 27.38
N SER A 242 -5.91 6.86 27.36
CA SER A 242 -5.86 5.54 27.99
C SER A 242 -4.87 4.61 27.28
N ARG A 243 -4.25 3.67 28.01
CA ARG A 243 -3.29 2.69 27.45
C ARG A 243 -3.86 1.95 26.24
N GLU A 244 -5.12 1.50 26.32
CA GLU A 244 -5.81 0.81 25.23
C GLU A 244 -5.85 1.66 23.96
N ARG A 245 -6.16 2.96 24.09
CA ARG A 245 -6.22 3.88 22.95
C ARG A 245 -4.84 4.26 22.42
N ALA A 246 -3.84 4.35 23.28
CA ALA A 246 -2.46 4.57 22.87
C ALA A 246 -1.90 3.36 22.09
N GLU A 247 -2.21 2.12 22.52
CA GLU A 247 -1.89 0.88 21.80
C GLU A 247 -2.62 0.81 20.45
N GLU A 248 -3.87 1.25 20.38
CA GLU A 248 -4.63 1.33 19.14
C GLU A 248 -3.98 2.32 18.15
N LEU A 249 -3.56 3.51 18.63
CA LEU A 249 -2.81 4.46 17.81
C LEU A 249 -1.48 3.88 17.31
N LEU A 250 -0.70 3.21 18.18
CA LEU A 250 0.55 2.56 17.78
C LEU A 250 0.30 1.53 16.67
N LYS A 251 -0.76 0.74 16.79
CA LYS A 251 -1.16 -0.25 15.77
C LYS A 251 -1.46 0.39 14.41
N PHE A 252 -1.99 1.61 14.38
CA PHE A 252 -2.27 2.32 13.14
C PHE A 252 -1.03 2.85 12.42
N VAL A 253 0.03 3.20 13.17
CA VAL A 253 1.23 3.84 12.61
C VAL A 253 2.39 2.88 12.34
N ARG A 254 2.53 1.80 13.11
CA ARG A 254 3.73 0.94 13.13
C ARG A 254 4.07 0.20 11.83
N ALA A 255 3.11 0.12 10.91
CA ALA A 255 3.29 -0.55 9.61
C ALA A 255 3.39 0.45 8.44
N LEU A 256 3.34 1.77 8.70
CA LEU A 256 3.28 2.78 7.64
C LEU A 256 4.58 2.92 6.86
N TRP A 257 5.72 2.57 7.46
CA TRP A 257 7.02 2.53 6.80
C TRP A 257 7.07 1.50 5.66
N VAL A 258 6.21 0.48 5.69
CA VAL A 258 6.06 -0.44 4.57
C VAL A 258 5.32 0.27 3.44
N GLY A 259 5.97 0.34 2.27
CA GLY A 259 5.39 0.92 1.06
C GLY A 259 4.06 0.26 0.71
N ALA A 260 2.99 1.05 0.56
CA ALA A 260 1.64 0.55 0.30
C ALA A 260 1.56 -0.29 -0.99
N GLY A 261 2.32 0.07 -2.04
CA GLY A 261 2.41 -0.72 -3.27
C GLY A 261 3.16 -2.05 -3.11
N ALA A 262 4.09 -2.16 -2.15
CA ALA A 262 4.78 -3.41 -1.85
C ALA A 262 3.85 -4.35 -1.06
N ALA A 263 3.23 -3.85 0.01
CA ALA A 263 2.25 -4.61 0.78
C ALA A 263 1.02 -4.99 -0.06
N GLY A 264 0.63 -4.13 -1.00
CA GLY A 264 -0.50 -4.35 -1.88
C GLY A 264 -0.35 -5.49 -2.88
N GLN A 265 0.87 -6.00 -3.09
CA GLN A 265 1.09 -7.20 -3.90
C GLN A 265 0.70 -8.49 -3.16
N ILE A 266 0.59 -8.47 -1.83
CA ILE A 266 0.24 -9.66 -1.02
C ILE A 266 -1.19 -10.14 -1.29
N PRO A 267 -2.22 -9.28 -1.23
CA PRO A 267 -3.56 -9.69 -1.63
C PRO A 267 -3.65 -10.10 -3.11
N ALA A 268 -2.92 -9.40 -3.99
CA ALA A 268 -2.93 -9.64 -5.43
C ALA A 268 -2.31 -11.01 -5.80
N ALA A 269 -1.24 -11.43 -5.11
CA ALA A 269 -0.57 -12.70 -5.34
C ALA A 269 -1.52 -13.90 -5.24
N ARG A 270 -2.51 -13.82 -4.35
CA ARG A 270 -3.59 -14.80 -4.23
C ARG A 270 -4.29 -15.05 -5.57
N ALA A 271 -4.65 -13.97 -6.26
CA ALA A 271 -5.38 -14.02 -7.54
C ALA A 271 -4.49 -14.46 -8.71
N HIS A 272 -3.17 -14.23 -8.63
CA HIS A 272 -2.22 -14.59 -9.68
C HIS A 272 -1.71 -16.03 -9.60
N GLY A 273 -1.88 -16.71 -8.47
CA GLY A 273 -1.22 -18.00 -8.26
C GLY A 273 0.30 -17.86 -8.18
N LYS A 274 0.83 -16.68 -7.83
CA LYS A 274 2.27 -16.42 -7.70
C LYS A 274 2.69 -16.54 -6.24
N CYS A 275 3.87 -17.11 -6.02
CA CYS A 275 4.56 -17.04 -4.74
C CYS A 275 5.30 -15.69 -4.65
N LEU A 276 5.41 -15.11 -3.46
CA LEU A 276 6.08 -13.83 -3.25
C LEU A 276 7.44 -14.03 -2.59
N ALA A 277 8.48 -13.36 -3.08
CA ALA A 277 9.76 -13.25 -2.39
C ALA A 277 9.82 -11.96 -1.58
N LEU A 278 10.23 -12.07 -0.31
CA LEU A 278 10.42 -10.94 0.60
C LEU A 278 11.84 -11.01 1.17
N ASN A 279 12.59 -9.90 1.07
CA ASN A 279 13.89 -9.75 1.72
C ASN A 279 13.76 -8.98 3.04
N GLY A 280 14.72 -9.17 3.93
CA GLY A 280 14.81 -8.53 5.24
C GLY A 280 15.67 -9.33 6.23
N GLN A 281 16.40 -8.64 7.10
CA GLN A 281 17.15 -9.23 8.21
C GLN A 281 16.23 -9.62 9.37
N CYS A 282 15.07 -8.97 9.49
CA CYS A 282 14.14 -9.17 10.60
C CYS A 282 12.92 -10.04 10.23
N LEU A 283 12.98 -10.77 9.11
CA LEU A 283 11.89 -11.64 8.64
C LEU A 283 11.52 -12.75 9.63
N GLU A 284 12.52 -13.30 10.32
CA GLU A 284 12.37 -14.41 11.27
C GLU A 284 12.60 -13.96 12.72
N LEU A 285 12.77 -12.65 12.91
CA LEU A 285 13.05 -12.10 14.21
C LEU A 285 11.77 -12.09 15.05
N SER A 286 11.72 -12.98 16.03
CA SER A 286 10.70 -12.97 17.06
C SER A 286 11.04 -11.90 18.09
N GLN A 287 10.12 -10.94 18.29
CA GLN A 287 10.23 -9.90 19.30
C GLN A 287 9.01 -9.96 20.23
N PRO A 288 9.10 -10.66 21.38
CA PRO A 288 7.99 -10.80 22.32
C PRO A 288 7.44 -9.47 22.83
N GLU A 289 8.31 -8.48 23.03
CA GLU A 289 7.95 -7.12 23.48
C GLU A 289 7.00 -6.41 22.50
N LEU A 290 7.14 -6.71 21.22
CA LEU A 290 6.29 -6.18 20.15
C LEU A 290 5.13 -7.14 19.80
N GLY A 291 5.06 -8.31 20.44
CA GLY A 291 4.06 -9.33 20.18
C GLY A 291 4.16 -9.96 18.78
N THR A 292 5.33 -9.92 18.14
CA THR A 292 5.57 -10.44 16.78
C THR A 292 6.48 -11.66 16.79
N ARG A 293 6.23 -12.57 15.84
CA ARG A 293 7.10 -13.73 15.58
C ARG A 293 7.96 -13.54 14.32
N HIS A 294 7.58 -12.60 13.46
CA HIS A 294 8.17 -12.36 12.16
C HIS A 294 8.10 -10.85 11.90
N PHE A 295 8.92 -10.03 12.57
CA PHE A 295 8.76 -8.57 12.62
C PHE A 295 8.41 -7.97 11.25
N THR A 296 9.27 -8.19 10.25
CA THR A 296 9.12 -7.61 8.92
C THR A 296 7.87 -8.12 8.19
N LEU A 297 7.64 -9.43 8.22
CA LEU A 297 6.46 -10.01 7.60
C LEU A 297 5.18 -9.46 8.24
N ASP A 298 5.10 -9.44 9.57
CA ASP A 298 3.92 -8.99 10.29
C ASP A 298 3.61 -7.51 9.94
N ARG A 299 4.61 -6.63 9.80
CA ARG A 299 4.40 -5.26 9.31
C ARG A 299 3.87 -5.20 7.88
N TYR A 300 4.39 -6.02 6.97
CA TYR A 300 3.88 -6.11 5.60
C TYR A 300 2.41 -6.58 5.58
N LEU A 301 2.05 -7.56 6.42
CA LEU A 301 0.68 -8.07 6.48
C LEU A 301 -0.29 -7.06 7.09
N GLU A 302 0.12 -6.36 8.14
CA GLU A 302 -0.65 -5.26 8.75
C GLU A 302 -0.86 -4.12 7.76
N ARG A 303 0.13 -3.81 6.92
CA ARG A 303 0.00 -2.81 5.86
C ARG A 303 -0.88 -3.28 4.70
N ALA A 304 -0.82 -4.57 4.35
CA ALA A 304 -1.62 -5.16 3.27
C ALA A 304 -3.11 -5.21 3.61
N TRP A 305 -3.44 -5.46 4.90
CA TRP A 305 -4.81 -5.49 5.42
C TRP A 305 -4.96 -4.61 6.68
N PRO A 306 -4.96 -3.28 6.53
CA PRO A 306 -5.04 -2.36 7.67
C PRO A 306 -6.27 -2.62 8.55
N GLY A 307 -6.05 -2.74 9.86
CA GLY A 307 -7.10 -2.99 10.85
C GLY A 307 -7.65 -4.43 10.87
N ALA A 308 -7.18 -5.33 10.01
CA ALA A 308 -7.64 -6.72 10.01
C ALA A 308 -7.02 -7.51 11.17
N ASN A 309 -7.87 -8.10 12.02
CA ASN A 309 -7.44 -9.03 13.07
C ASN A 309 -7.45 -10.50 12.61
N GLN A 310 -7.90 -10.76 11.38
CA GLN A 310 -8.10 -12.10 10.83
C GLN A 310 -6.96 -12.48 9.87
N ILE A 311 -5.71 -12.31 10.32
CA ILE A 311 -4.51 -12.70 9.59
C ILE A 311 -3.92 -13.91 10.29
N ARG A 312 -3.58 -14.95 9.53
CA ARG A 312 -2.96 -16.19 10.04
C ARG A 312 -1.68 -16.46 9.26
N VAL A 313 -0.56 -16.44 9.96
CA VAL A 313 0.72 -16.91 9.41
C VAL A 313 0.94 -18.38 9.80
N ILE A 314 1.27 -19.20 8.81
CA ILE A 314 1.65 -20.61 8.96
C ILE A 314 3.13 -20.71 8.58
N PRO A 315 4.05 -20.76 9.55
CA PRO A 315 5.46 -20.96 9.27
C PRO A 315 5.69 -22.40 8.81
N ILE A 316 6.52 -22.57 7.79
CA ILE A 316 6.91 -23.85 7.21
C ILE A 316 8.38 -24.08 7.53
N SER A 317 8.74 -25.28 7.96
CA SER A 317 10.14 -25.66 8.24
C SER A 317 10.62 -26.77 7.31
N ASP A 318 9.73 -27.65 6.85
CA ASP A 318 10.03 -28.73 5.94
C ASP A 318 9.67 -28.36 4.50
N VAL A 319 10.70 -27.99 3.74
CA VAL A 319 10.63 -27.64 2.31
C VAL A 319 11.06 -28.78 1.39
N SER A 320 11.10 -30.03 1.89
CA SER A 320 11.55 -31.18 1.09
C SER A 320 10.64 -31.51 -0.09
N SER A 321 9.35 -31.18 0.01
CA SER A 321 8.35 -31.45 -1.03
C SER A 321 7.08 -30.61 -0.82
N PRO A 322 6.26 -30.38 -1.88
CA PRO A 322 4.94 -29.77 -1.73
C PRO A 322 4.04 -30.53 -0.75
N GLU A 323 4.16 -31.86 -0.69
CA GLU A 323 3.40 -32.72 0.23
C GLU A 323 3.78 -32.48 1.70
N ALA A 324 5.06 -32.25 1.99
CA ALA A 324 5.53 -31.91 3.33
C ALA A 324 4.95 -30.56 3.79
N ILE A 325 4.99 -29.56 2.91
CA ILE A 325 4.39 -28.25 3.16
C ILE A 325 2.88 -28.36 3.37
N GLN A 326 2.19 -29.17 2.56
CA GLN A 326 0.77 -29.45 2.74
C GLN A 326 0.48 -30.12 4.09
N ALA A 327 1.34 -31.02 4.56
CA ALA A 327 1.21 -31.67 5.85
C ALA A 327 1.36 -30.67 7.02
N GLU A 328 2.26 -29.70 6.92
CA GLU A 328 2.41 -28.63 7.92
C GLU A 328 1.19 -27.69 7.99
N ILE A 329 0.64 -27.33 6.82
CA ILE A 329 -0.62 -26.59 6.74
C ILE A 329 -1.72 -27.38 7.44
N ARG A 330 -1.87 -28.68 7.11
CA ARG A 330 -2.88 -29.55 7.72
C ARG A 330 -2.69 -29.69 9.23
N LYS A 331 -1.45 -29.84 9.70
CA LYS A 331 -1.11 -29.91 11.14
C LYS A 331 -1.58 -28.65 11.89
N THR A 332 -1.37 -27.48 11.30
CA THR A 332 -1.81 -26.20 11.87
C THR A 332 -3.33 -26.12 11.98
N TYR A 333 -4.07 -26.57 10.96
CA TYR A 333 -5.54 -26.60 10.97
C TYR A 333 -6.14 -27.70 11.83
N ALA A 334 -5.43 -28.82 11.99
CA ALA A 334 -5.86 -29.93 12.84
C ALA A 334 -5.87 -29.54 14.32
N ARG A 335 -5.04 -28.57 14.74
CA ARG A 335 -4.90 -28.12 16.15
C ARG A 335 -4.68 -29.27 17.13
N GLY A 336 -3.93 -30.29 16.71
CA GLY A 336 -3.66 -31.49 17.51
C GLY A 336 -4.82 -32.51 17.60
N LEU A 337 -5.91 -32.31 16.88
CA LEU A 337 -7.05 -33.23 16.87
C LEU A 337 -6.80 -34.42 15.92
N ALA A 338 -6.37 -35.54 16.49
CA ALA A 338 -5.96 -36.73 15.75
C ALA A 338 -7.08 -37.46 14.96
N HIS A 339 -8.34 -37.13 15.20
CA HIS A 339 -9.49 -37.79 14.55
C HIS A 339 -9.95 -37.09 13.26
N LEU A 340 -9.38 -35.93 12.92
CA LEU A 340 -9.74 -35.21 11.70
C LEU A 340 -9.05 -35.85 10.49
N THR A 341 -9.82 -36.23 9.48
CA THR A 341 -9.25 -36.70 8.21
C THR A 341 -8.70 -35.52 7.40
N ASN A 342 -7.76 -35.82 6.49
CA ASN A 342 -7.19 -34.81 5.60
C ASN A 342 -8.26 -34.09 4.78
N GLU A 343 -9.30 -34.79 4.29
CA GLU A 343 -10.37 -34.19 3.50
C GLU A 343 -11.17 -33.16 4.31
N VAL A 344 -11.39 -33.43 5.61
CA VAL A 344 -12.07 -32.50 6.52
C VAL A 344 -11.19 -31.28 6.77
N ILE A 345 -9.90 -31.48 6.99
CA ILE A 345 -8.94 -30.38 7.19
C ILE A 345 -8.86 -29.51 5.93
N ASP A 346 -8.72 -30.11 4.75
CA ASP A 346 -8.62 -29.39 3.47
C ASP A 346 -9.89 -28.60 3.15
N ARG A 347 -11.07 -29.11 3.55
CA ARG A 347 -12.33 -28.35 3.45
C ARG A 347 -12.32 -27.13 4.36
N ARG A 348 -11.74 -27.22 5.57
CA ARG A 348 -11.60 -26.09 6.48
C ARG A 348 -10.63 -25.03 5.95
N VAL A 349 -9.50 -25.44 5.36
CA VAL A 349 -8.55 -24.52 4.73
C VAL A 349 -9.22 -23.74 3.59
N ARG A 350 -9.95 -24.45 2.70
CA ARG A 350 -10.70 -23.83 1.58
C ARG A 350 -11.80 -22.87 2.03
N ALA A 351 -12.42 -23.16 3.17
CA ALA A 351 -13.51 -22.36 3.72
C ALA A 351 -13.04 -21.27 4.70
N ASP A 352 -11.73 -21.13 4.93
CA ASP A 352 -11.23 -20.12 5.86
C ASP A 352 -11.47 -18.72 5.30
N LYS A 353 -12.00 -17.85 6.16
CA LYS A 353 -12.26 -16.44 5.83
C LYS A 353 -11.09 -15.54 6.22
N TRP A 354 -10.13 -16.07 6.97
CA TRP A 354 -8.93 -15.35 7.36
C TRP A 354 -8.00 -15.18 6.16
N HIS A 355 -7.13 -14.17 6.22
CA HIS A 355 -6.00 -14.04 5.32
C HIS A 355 -4.92 -15.05 5.75
N VAL A 356 -4.83 -16.16 5.02
CA VAL A 356 -3.92 -17.26 5.36
C VAL A 356 -2.64 -17.12 4.56
N VAL A 357 -1.56 -16.78 5.27
CA VAL A 357 -0.21 -16.64 4.71
C VAL A 357 0.62 -17.84 5.11
N VAL A 358 1.10 -18.58 4.11
CA VAL A 358 2.07 -19.65 4.31
C VAL A 358 3.45 -19.06 4.11
N PHE A 359 4.22 -18.99 5.20
CA PHE A 359 5.53 -18.36 5.20
C PHE A 359 6.62 -19.43 5.23
N VAL A 360 7.49 -19.40 4.23
CA VAL A 360 8.69 -20.23 4.20
C VAL A 360 9.89 -19.35 4.55
N PRO A 361 10.50 -19.53 5.73
CA PRO A 361 11.59 -18.69 6.20
C PRO A 361 12.85 -18.85 5.34
N ALA A 362 13.73 -17.84 5.38
CA ALA A 362 15.00 -17.88 4.65
C ALA A 362 15.89 -19.03 5.14
N THR A 363 15.84 -19.33 6.44
CA THR A 363 16.58 -20.43 7.05
C THR A 363 16.18 -21.81 6.54
N ALA A 364 14.94 -21.99 6.05
CA ALA A 364 14.49 -23.27 5.49
C ALA A 364 15.23 -23.61 4.18
N TRP A 365 15.76 -22.61 3.48
CA TRP A 365 16.50 -22.80 2.23
C TRP A 365 17.99 -23.07 2.42
N ALA A 366 18.50 -23.07 3.66
CA ALA A 366 19.92 -23.26 3.97
C ALA A 366 20.88 -22.34 3.17
N GLY A 367 20.42 -21.14 2.78
CA GLY A 367 21.20 -20.18 1.99
C GLY A 367 21.11 -20.38 0.47
N GLU A 368 20.37 -21.38 -0.01
CA GLU A 368 20.10 -21.61 -1.43
C GLU A 368 18.85 -20.85 -1.92
N ALA A 369 18.68 -20.75 -3.23
CA ALA A 369 17.46 -20.20 -3.81
C ALA A 369 16.33 -21.22 -3.70
N PRO A 370 15.05 -20.78 -3.63
CA PRO A 370 13.91 -21.69 -3.67
C PRO A 370 13.95 -22.60 -4.91
N ASP A 371 13.83 -23.91 -4.71
CA ASP A 371 13.80 -24.88 -5.82
C ASP A 371 12.58 -24.63 -6.72
N ALA A 372 12.81 -24.51 -8.03
CA ALA A 372 11.75 -24.18 -8.99
C ALA A 372 10.60 -25.20 -9.00
N ARG A 373 10.89 -26.50 -8.87
CA ARG A 373 9.85 -27.56 -8.84
C ARG A 373 9.03 -27.47 -7.57
N LEU A 374 9.65 -27.15 -6.45
CA LEU A 374 8.93 -26.92 -5.20
C LEU A 374 8.00 -25.73 -5.33
N VAL A 375 8.49 -24.60 -5.88
CA VAL A 375 7.68 -23.40 -6.11
C VAL A 375 6.49 -23.70 -7.03
N ASP A 376 6.68 -24.46 -8.12
CA ASP A 376 5.58 -24.89 -8.99
C ASP A 376 4.52 -25.70 -8.21
N GLY A 377 4.97 -26.58 -7.30
CA GLY A 377 4.09 -27.31 -6.40
C GLY A 377 3.32 -26.40 -5.43
N LEU A 378 3.94 -25.31 -4.93
CA LEU A 378 3.27 -24.31 -4.10
C LEU A 378 2.15 -23.59 -4.86
N GLN A 379 2.38 -23.24 -6.13
CA GLN A 379 1.34 -22.67 -6.99
C GLN A 379 0.18 -23.66 -7.17
N GLY A 380 0.48 -24.95 -7.31
CA GLY A 380 -0.53 -26.03 -7.32
C GLY A 380 -1.36 -26.05 -6.03
N LEU A 381 -0.73 -25.97 -4.86
CA LEU A 381 -1.45 -25.88 -3.57
C LEU A 381 -2.30 -24.61 -3.47
N GLN A 382 -1.80 -23.48 -3.96
CA GLN A 382 -2.53 -22.22 -3.99
C GLN A 382 -3.81 -22.35 -4.84
N GLN A 383 -3.75 -23.02 -5.98
CA GLN A 383 -4.92 -23.31 -6.82
C GLN A 383 -5.91 -24.25 -6.14
N VAL A 384 -5.41 -25.30 -5.46
CA VAL A 384 -6.26 -26.29 -4.76
C VAL A 384 -7.03 -25.66 -3.60
N TYR A 385 -6.38 -24.81 -2.80
CA TYR A 385 -6.99 -24.20 -1.63
C TYR A 385 -7.71 -22.89 -1.92
N GLY A 386 -7.22 -22.11 -2.89
CA GLY A 386 -7.77 -20.82 -3.30
C GLY A 386 -7.71 -19.71 -2.25
N THR A 387 -7.37 -20.01 -1.00
CA THR A 387 -7.31 -19.08 0.15
C THR A 387 -5.90 -18.71 0.57
N LEU A 388 -4.89 -19.50 0.16
CA LEU A 388 -3.52 -19.35 0.61
C LEU A 388 -2.76 -18.30 -0.20
N VAL A 389 -1.86 -17.60 0.48
CA VAL A 389 -0.80 -16.78 -0.13
C VAL A 389 0.53 -17.33 0.35
N PHE A 390 1.45 -17.61 -0.57
CA PHE A 390 2.79 -18.10 -0.24
C PHE A 390 3.79 -16.96 -0.26
N VAL A 391 4.51 -16.79 0.84
CA VAL A 391 5.63 -15.84 0.97
C VAL A 391 6.88 -16.63 1.31
N VAL A 392 7.91 -16.49 0.48
CA VAL A 392 9.23 -17.08 0.68
C VAL A 392 10.20 -15.98 1.12
N GLY A 393 10.79 -16.16 2.30
CA GLY A 393 11.90 -15.33 2.76
C GLY A 393 13.15 -15.66 1.97
N VAL A 394 13.85 -14.64 1.47
CA VAL A 394 15.06 -14.82 0.63
C VAL A 394 16.35 -14.34 1.30
N GLY A 395 16.26 -13.98 2.59
CA GLY A 395 17.35 -13.44 3.38
C GLY A 395 17.41 -11.91 3.32
N ALA A 396 18.57 -11.33 3.64
CA ALA A 396 18.72 -9.89 3.78
C ALA A 396 18.54 -9.13 2.45
N GLN A 397 19.02 -9.67 1.34
CA GLN A 397 18.94 -9.05 0.01
C GLN A 397 18.07 -9.89 -0.91
N LEU A 398 17.44 -9.23 -1.89
CA LEU A 398 16.81 -9.97 -2.97
C LEU A 398 17.87 -10.73 -3.76
N ARG A 399 17.49 -11.90 -4.27
CA ARG A 399 18.39 -12.75 -5.04
C ARG A 399 18.10 -12.60 -6.53
N ASP A 400 19.14 -12.64 -7.35
CA ASP A 400 19.02 -12.60 -8.81
C ASP A 400 18.63 -13.97 -9.41
N ASP A 401 18.76 -15.05 -8.64
CA ASP A 401 18.54 -16.44 -9.06
C ASP A 401 17.14 -16.99 -8.70
N LEU A 402 16.16 -16.10 -8.48
CA LEU A 402 14.79 -16.50 -8.15
C LEU A 402 14.09 -17.15 -9.37
N PRO A 403 13.31 -18.23 -9.16
CA PRO A 403 12.50 -18.80 -10.24
C PRO A 403 11.42 -17.83 -10.73
N ASP A 404 11.07 -17.86 -12.03
CA ASP A 404 10.01 -17.03 -12.65
C ASP A 404 8.63 -17.15 -11.97
N ALA A 405 8.40 -18.28 -11.30
CA ALA A 405 7.20 -18.58 -10.53
C ALA A 405 7.12 -17.79 -9.21
N VAL A 406 8.23 -17.21 -8.75
CA VAL A 406 8.36 -16.35 -7.58
C VAL A 406 8.44 -14.88 -8.04
N GLN A 407 7.54 -14.06 -7.53
CA GLN A 407 7.53 -12.63 -7.76
C GLN A 407 8.25 -11.92 -6.60
N PRO A 408 9.36 -11.20 -6.84
CA PRO A 408 9.98 -10.40 -5.79
C PRO A 408 9.09 -9.19 -5.47
N LEU A 409 8.88 -8.96 -4.17
CA LEU A 409 8.39 -7.68 -3.69
C LEU A 409 9.47 -6.60 -3.88
N PRO A 410 9.11 -5.31 -3.94
CA PRO A 410 10.08 -4.22 -3.98
C PRO A 410 11.11 -4.36 -2.86
N GLU A 411 12.38 -4.18 -3.21
CA GLU A 411 13.49 -4.43 -2.30
C GLU A 411 13.39 -3.57 -1.04
N LEU A 412 13.47 -4.25 0.11
CA LEU A 412 13.49 -3.60 1.40
C LEU A 412 14.90 -3.08 1.73
N SER A 413 14.99 -1.80 2.09
CA SER A 413 16.17 -1.21 2.73
C SER A 413 16.37 -1.81 4.13
N LEU A 414 17.53 -2.44 4.34
CA LEU A 414 17.92 -3.03 5.63
C LEU A 414 18.13 -1.98 6.72
N GLN A 415 18.54 -0.78 6.32
CA GLN A 415 18.67 0.36 7.23
C GLN A 415 17.29 0.78 7.72
N THR A 416 16.33 0.95 6.80
CA THR A 416 14.95 1.28 7.14
C THR A 416 14.33 0.21 8.03
N GLU A 417 14.50 -1.08 7.71
CA GLU A 417 14.01 -2.18 8.56
C GLU A 417 14.55 -2.11 10.00
N SER A 418 15.85 -1.86 10.15
CA SER A 418 16.52 -1.77 11.46
C SER A 418 16.07 -0.55 12.25
N ASP A 419 16.00 0.62 11.60
CA ASP A 419 15.56 1.87 12.23
C ASP A 419 14.11 1.76 12.71
N GLN A 420 13.25 1.11 11.94
CA GLN A 420 11.84 0.91 12.30
C GLN A 420 11.65 -0.10 13.43
N LEU A 421 12.49 -1.14 13.49
CA LEU A 421 12.50 -2.06 14.64
C LEU A 421 12.85 -1.31 15.93
N LEU A 422 13.91 -0.51 15.92
CA LEU A 422 14.33 0.28 17.08
C LEU A 422 13.27 1.32 17.47
N ALA A 423 12.75 2.07 16.49
CA ALA A 423 11.71 3.07 16.74
C ALA A 423 10.43 2.47 17.35
N GLU A 424 10.07 1.22 16.98
CA GLU A 424 8.92 0.55 17.59
C GLU A 424 9.20 0.05 19.01
N LEU A 425 10.42 -0.43 19.27
CA LEU A 425 10.86 -0.78 20.62
C LEU A 425 10.86 0.44 21.54
N ASP A 426 11.35 1.59 21.07
CA ASP A 426 11.33 2.86 21.80
C ASP A 426 9.89 3.31 22.08
N ALA A 427 9.00 3.24 21.07
CA ALA A 427 7.58 3.53 21.25
C ALA A 427 6.90 2.59 22.26
N ARG A 428 7.28 1.31 22.28
CA ARG A 428 6.81 0.31 23.25
C ARG A 428 7.33 0.61 24.65
N GLU A 429 8.59 1.01 24.78
CA GLU A 429 9.18 1.43 26.05
C GLU A 429 8.48 2.67 26.61
N LEU A 430 8.22 3.69 25.77
CA LEU A 430 7.47 4.88 26.15
C LEU A 430 6.07 4.52 26.70
N LEU A 431 5.33 3.63 26.01
CA LEU A 431 4.03 3.16 26.50
C LEU A 431 4.14 2.51 27.89
N ASN A 432 5.12 1.65 28.09
CA ASN A 432 5.32 0.99 29.39
C ASN A 432 5.70 2.03 30.47
N ASN A 433 6.55 3.00 30.16
CA ASN A 433 6.94 4.06 31.09
C ASN A 433 5.76 4.95 31.51
N ILE A 434 4.85 5.27 30.59
CA ILE A 434 3.66 6.09 30.90
C ILE A 434 2.62 5.30 31.70
N TYR A 435 2.40 4.01 31.38
CA TYR A 435 1.24 3.26 31.89
C TYR A 435 1.55 2.16 32.92
N GLY A 436 2.81 1.84 33.19
CA GLY A 436 3.23 0.71 34.03
C GLY A 436 3.19 -0.60 33.27
#